data_AF-A0A2M7YW33-F1
#
_entry.id   AF-A0A2M7YW33-F1
#
_cell.length_a   1.000
_cell.length_b   1.000
_cell.length_c   1.000
_cell.angle_alpha   90.00
_cell.angle_beta   90.00
_cell.angle_gamma   90.00
#
_symmetry.space_group_name_H-M   'P 1'
#
loop_
_entity.id
_entity.type
_entity.pdbx_description
1 polymer ?
#
loop_
_entity_poly.entity_id
_entity_poly.type
_entity_poly.pdbx_seq_one_letter_code
_entity_poly.pdbx_strand_id
1 'polypeptide(L)'
;MSRSEFGKHDHTLLAMISQYQTLAMISLGKIQNPATGDVERDLDQARIFIDILEMLKSKCRHETPADLLRLMDSAVLDLQLNFLDEQKKGAAKPETAADPQEDAGDAATAADEATQGGAES
;
A
#
# COMPACT_ATOMS: atom_id res chain seq x y z
N MET A 1 33.34 4.11 -20.75
CA MET A 1 32.11 4.52 -20.05
C MET A 1 31.97 3.62 -18.85
N SER A 2 32.17 4.15 -17.64
CA SER A 2 32.13 3.33 -16.43
C SER A 2 30.70 2.84 -16.23
N ARG A 3 30.52 1.52 -16.21
CA ARG A 3 29.26 0.87 -15.86
C ARG A 3 28.95 1.29 -14.42
N SER A 4 27.88 2.06 -14.20
CA SER A 4 27.41 2.36 -12.85
C SER A 4 27.03 1.03 -12.20
N GLU A 5 27.91 0.50 -11.34
CA GLU A 5 27.65 -0.71 -10.58
C GLU A 5 26.72 -0.32 -9.42
N PHE A 6 25.48 -0.80 -9.45
CA PHE A 6 24.57 -0.63 -8.32
C PHE A 6 25.08 -1.44 -7.12
N GLY A 7 25.32 -0.74 -6.01
CA GLY A 7 25.66 -1.37 -4.75
C GLY A 7 24.47 -2.11 -4.12
N LYS A 8 24.75 -2.92 -3.10
CA LYS A 8 23.70 -3.57 -2.29
C LYS A 8 22.68 -2.55 -1.75
N HIS A 9 23.17 -1.40 -1.28
CA HIS A 9 22.34 -0.33 -0.72
C HIS A 9 21.48 0.34 -1.80
N ASP A 10 21.99 0.51 -3.02
CA ASP A 10 21.23 1.05 -4.15
C ASP A 10 20.07 0.13 -4.53
N HIS A 11 20.33 -1.18 -4.54
CA HIS A 11 19.28 -2.16 -4.82
C HIS A 11 18.18 -2.16 -3.74
N THR A 12 18.57 -2.07 -2.46
CA THR A 12 17.61 -1.95 -1.36
C THR A 12 16.82 -0.64 -1.44
N LEU A 13 17.48 0.47 -1.75
CA LEU A 13 16.82 1.77 -1.93
C LEU A 13 15.81 1.70 -3.10
N LEU A 14 16.20 1.11 -4.23
CA LEU A 14 15.33 0.89 -5.37
C LEU A 14 14.08 0.08 -5.01
N ALA A 15 14.24 -1.02 -4.28
CA ALA A 15 13.12 -1.83 -3.81
C ALA A 15 12.18 -1.04 -2.89
N MET A 16 12.75 -0.22 -1.99
CA MET A 16 11.98 0.64 -1.08
C MET A 16 11.19 1.72 -1.83
N ILE A 17 11.80 2.36 -2.84
CA ILE A 17 11.11 3.32 -3.72
C ILE A 17 9.93 2.65 -4.42
N SER A 18 10.15 1.48 -5.02
CA SER A 18 9.12 0.71 -5.71
C SER A 18 7.95 0.35 -4.78
N GLN A 19 8.26 -0.05 -3.54
CA GLN A 19 7.25 -0.35 -2.53
C GLN A 19 6.38 0.88 -2.22
N TYR A 20 6.98 2.03 -1.90
CA TYR A 20 6.22 3.24 -1.60
C TYR A 20 5.49 3.79 -2.82
N GLN A 21 6.05 3.66 -4.02
CA GLN A 21 5.37 4.02 -5.26
C GLN A 21 4.11 3.17 -5.45
N THR A 22 4.19 1.87 -5.19
CA THR A 22 3.04 0.96 -5.25
C THR A 22 1.98 1.35 -4.22
N LEU A 23 2.38 1.61 -2.97
CA LEU A 23 1.47 2.04 -1.91
C LEU A 23 0.78 3.37 -2.25
N ALA A 24 1.52 4.34 -2.80
CA ALA A 24 0.96 5.60 -3.26
C ALA A 24 -0.07 5.38 -4.39
N MET A 25 0.22 4.50 -5.36
CA MET A 25 -0.73 4.17 -6.42
C MET A 25 -1.98 3.46 -5.91
N ILE A 26 -1.86 2.58 -4.90
CA ILE A 26 -3.00 1.96 -4.22
C ILE A 26 -3.84 3.05 -3.55
N SER A 27 -3.24 3.93 -2.75
CA SER A 27 -3.95 5.03 -2.08
C SER A 27 -4.56 6.05 -3.05
N LEU A 28 -4.00 6.21 -4.26
CA LEU A 28 -4.59 7.00 -5.33
C LEU A 28 -5.80 6.31 -5.99
N GLY A 29 -6.15 5.08 -5.60
CA GLY A 29 -7.18 4.27 -6.24
C GLY A 29 -6.82 3.81 -7.65
N LYS A 30 -5.53 3.82 -8.02
CA LYS A 30 -5.06 3.38 -9.35
C LYS A 30 -4.82 1.88 -9.42
N ILE A 31 -4.55 1.28 -8.28
CA ILE A 31 -4.24 -0.14 -8.13
C ILE A 31 -5.12 -0.69 -7.00
N GLN A 32 -5.66 -1.90 -7.21
CA GLN A 32 -6.39 -2.62 -6.18
C GLN A 32 -5.46 -2.98 -5.01
N ASN A 33 -5.94 -2.82 -3.79
CA ASN A 33 -5.22 -3.28 -2.61
C ASN A 33 -5.13 -4.82 -2.65
N PRO A 34 -3.94 -5.43 -2.73
CA PRO A 34 -3.82 -6.88 -2.82
C PRO A 34 -4.22 -7.60 -1.53
N ALA A 35 -4.31 -6.90 -0.40
CA ALA A 35 -4.69 -7.49 0.88
C ALA A 35 -6.21 -7.57 1.05
N THR A 36 -6.95 -6.54 0.63
CA THR A 36 -8.42 -6.48 0.79
C THR A 36 -9.17 -6.83 -0.50
N GLY A 37 -8.54 -6.63 -1.66
CA GLY A 37 -9.21 -6.73 -2.95
C GLY A 37 -10.00 -5.47 -3.32
N ASP A 38 -9.90 -4.39 -2.55
CA ASP A 38 -10.66 -3.16 -2.80
C ASP A 38 -9.81 -2.10 -3.50
N VAL A 39 -10.47 -1.28 -4.31
CA VAL A 39 -9.88 -0.05 -4.86
C VAL A 39 -10.32 1.10 -3.97
N GLU A 40 -9.50 1.41 -2.97
CA GLU A 40 -9.75 2.52 -2.05
C GLU A 40 -8.95 3.75 -2.47
N ARG A 41 -9.60 4.92 -2.44
CA ARG A 41 -8.98 6.20 -2.77
C ARG A 41 -8.87 7.08 -1.53
N ASP A 42 -7.65 7.15 -0.99
CA ASP A 42 -7.26 7.98 0.14
C ASP A 42 -6.11 8.92 -0.28
N LEU A 43 -6.48 10.18 -0.54
CA LEU A 43 -5.50 11.19 -0.93
C LEU A 43 -4.56 11.58 0.22
N ASP A 44 -4.99 11.50 1.48
CA ASP A 44 -4.14 11.84 2.61
C ASP A 44 -3.02 10.80 2.75
N GLN A 45 -3.35 9.51 2.61
CA GLN A 45 -2.34 8.43 2.55
C GLN A 45 -1.42 8.57 1.32
N ALA A 46 -2.00 8.85 0.15
CA ALA A 46 -1.19 9.05 -1.06
C ALA A 46 -0.16 10.17 -0.87
N ARG A 47 -0.56 11.28 -0.22
CA ARG A 47 0.33 12.39 0.09
C ARG A 47 1.46 11.98 1.02
N ILE A 48 1.16 11.23 2.08
CA ILE A 48 2.19 10.74 3.03
C ILE A 48 3.25 9.91 2.28
N PHE A 49 2.84 9.02 1.37
CA PHE A 49 3.80 8.21 0.61
C PHE A 49 4.62 9.04 -0.39
N ILE A 50 4.03 10.06 -1.00
CA ILE A 50 4.76 11.02 -1.85
C ILE A 50 5.79 11.79 -1.02
N ASP A 51 5.42 12.30 0.15
CA ASP A 51 6.30 13.04 1.06
C ASP A 51 7.48 12.15 1.52
N ILE A 52 7.24 10.87 1.79
CA ILE A 52 8.31 9.90 2.10
C ILE A 52 9.28 9.76 0.92
N LEU A 53 8.77 9.61 -0.31
CA LEU A 53 9.61 9.50 -1.50
C LEU A 53 10.43 10.79 -1.77
N GLU A 54 9.83 11.97 -1.56
CA GLU A 54 10.55 13.25 -1.62
C GLU A 54 11.63 13.35 -0.55
N MET A 55 11.32 12.94 0.68
CA MET A 55 12.30 12.89 1.77
C MET A 55 13.46 11.94 1.44
N LEU A 56 13.19 10.75 0.91
CA LEU A 56 14.22 9.80 0.48
C LEU A 56 15.10 10.41 -0.62
N LYS A 57 14.49 11.04 -1.63
CA LYS A 57 15.23 11.74 -2.70
C LYS A 57 16.14 12.85 -2.15
N SER A 58 15.66 13.62 -1.18
CA SER A 58 16.44 14.70 -0.55
C SER A 58 17.61 14.15 0.29
N LYS A 59 17.33 13.15 1.14
CA LYS A 59 18.31 12.61 2.09
C LYS A 59 19.32 11.64 1.47
N CYS A 60 18.96 10.91 0.42
CA CYS A 60 19.84 9.93 -0.22
C CYS A 60 20.71 10.51 -1.35
N ARG A 61 20.55 11.80 -1.70
CA ARG A 61 21.18 12.42 -2.89
C ARG A 61 22.70 12.31 -2.95
N HIS A 62 23.40 12.37 -1.82
CA HIS A 62 24.86 12.46 -1.79
C HIS A 62 25.59 11.14 -2.09
N GLU A 63 24.94 10.00 -1.83
CA GLU A 63 25.57 8.67 -1.96
C GLU A 63 24.93 7.83 -3.09
N THR A 64 23.88 8.35 -3.73
CA THR A 64 23.09 7.62 -4.72
C THR A 64 23.62 7.85 -6.15
N PRO A 65 23.76 6.80 -6.98
CA PRO A 65 24.13 6.92 -8.39
C PRO A 65 23.19 7.84 -9.17
N ALA A 66 23.72 8.57 -10.16
CA ALA A 66 22.94 9.52 -10.96
C ALA A 66 21.73 8.86 -11.64
N ASP A 67 21.87 7.62 -12.12
CA ASP A 67 20.79 6.89 -12.78
C ASP A 67 19.65 6.55 -11.80
N LEU A 68 19.97 6.20 -10.55
CA LEU A 68 18.97 5.94 -9.51
C LEU A 68 18.28 7.24 -9.06
N LEU A 69 19.01 8.35 -8.97
CA LEU A 69 18.41 9.65 -8.70
C LEU A 69 17.42 10.08 -9.78
N ARG A 70 17.73 9.82 -11.06
CA ARG A 70 16.81 10.10 -12.17
C ARG A 70 15.54 9.26 -12.08
N LEU A 71 15.67 8.00 -11.69
CA LEU A 71 14.51 7.13 -11.48
C LEU A 71 13.63 7.63 -10.32
N MET A 72 14.26 8.06 -9.21
CA MET A 72 13.54 8.67 -8.09
C MET A 72 12.82 9.96 -8.52
N ASP A 73 13.48 10.81 -9.30
CA ASP A 73 12.90 12.04 -9.83
C ASP A 73 11.66 11.76 -10.68
N SER A 74 11.74 10.78 -11.58
CA SER A 74 10.60 10.36 -12.42
C SER A 74 9.46 9.80 -11.58
N ALA A 75 9.74 8.89 -10.65
CA ALA A 75 8.71 8.27 -9.81
C ALA A 75 7.96 9.31 -8.96
N VAL A 76 8.68 10.26 -8.35
CA VAL A 76 8.07 11.35 -7.57
C VAL A 76 7.21 12.24 -8.47
N LEU A 77 7.72 12.65 -9.64
CA LEU A 77 6.98 13.50 -10.56
C LEU A 77 5.68 12.83 -11.04
N ASP A 78 5.77 11.56 -11.44
CA ASP A 78 4.61 10.80 -11.91
C ASP A 78 3.54 10.69 -10.82
N LEU A 79 3.93 10.41 -9.58
CA LEU A 79 3.00 10.35 -8.45
C LEU A 79 2.39 11.72 -8.14
N GLN A 80 3.17 12.81 -8.20
CA GLN A 80 2.66 14.16 -7.98
C GLN A 80 1.63 14.57 -9.05
N LEU A 81 1.88 14.22 -10.31
CA LEU A 81 0.91 14.45 -11.39
C LEU A 81 -0.36 13.64 -11.18
N ASN A 82 -0.23 12.35 -10.87
CA ASN A 82 -1.39 11.52 -10.57
C ASN A 82 -2.17 12.03 -9.36
N PHE A 83 -1.48 12.45 -8.30
CA PHE A 83 -2.09 13.05 -7.12
C PHE A 83 -2.85 14.33 -7.46
N LEU A 84 -2.27 15.22 -8.27
CA LEU A 84 -2.93 16.45 -8.69
C LEU A 84 -4.19 16.16 -9.53
N ASP A 85 -4.11 15.20 -10.44
CA ASP A 85 -5.25 14.79 -11.25
C ASP A 85 -6.37 14.17 -10.40
N GLU A 86 -6.01 13.29 -9.48
CA GLU A 86 -6.97 12.70 -8.55
C GLU A 86 -7.53 13.74 -7.56
N GLN A 87 -6.73 14.68 -7.08
CA GLN A 87 -7.17 15.78 -6.22
C GLN A 87 -8.23 16.64 -6.92
N LYS A 88 -8.06 16.92 -8.21
CA LYS A 88 -9.07 17.64 -9.01
C LYS A 88 -10.37 16.85 -9.18
N LYS A 89 -10.30 15.51 -9.26
CA LYS A 89 -11.48 14.64 -9.33
C LYS A 89 -12.24 14.56 -8.00
N GLY A 90 -11.53 14.63 -6.87
CA GLY A 90 -12.10 14.53 -5.52
C GLY A 90 -13.07 15.64 -5.11
N ALA A 91 -13.14 16.74 -5.87
CA ALA A 91 -14.20 17.73 -5.72
C ALA A 91 -15.59 17.19 -6.17
N ALA A 92 -15.64 16.01 -6.79
CA ALA A 92 -16.86 15.30 -7.15
C ALA A 92 -17.00 13.99 -6.34
N LYS A 93 -17.54 14.13 -5.13
CA LYS A 93 -18.21 13.13 -4.25
C LYS A 93 -17.49 11.80 -3.92
N PRO A 94 -17.37 11.42 -2.62
CA PRO A 94 -16.89 10.11 -2.22
C PRO A 94 -18.00 9.05 -2.44
N GLU A 95 -17.73 8.04 -3.25
CA GLU A 95 -18.49 6.79 -3.23
C GLU A 95 -18.00 5.96 -2.05
N THR A 96 -18.68 6.14 -0.92
CA THR A 96 -18.75 5.19 0.17
C THR A 96 -19.20 3.84 -0.37
N ALA A 97 -18.34 2.83 -0.24
CA ALA A 97 -18.74 1.43 -0.18
C ALA A 97 -18.16 0.85 1.12
N ALA A 98 -18.62 1.38 2.25
CA ALA A 98 -18.62 0.64 3.51
C ALA A 98 -19.97 -0.07 3.58
N ASP A 99 -19.98 -1.35 3.23
CA ASP A 99 -21.14 -2.21 3.40
C ASP A 99 -21.35 -2.46 4.91
N PRO A 100 -22.50 -2.10 5.50
CA PRO A 100 -22.83 -2.48 6.87
C PRO A 100 -23.40 -3.89 6.86
N GLN A 101 -22.61 -4.88 7.29
CA GLN A 101 -23.15 -6.20 7.61
C GLN A 101 -23.54 -6.26 9.10
N GLU A 102 -24.76 -5.81 9.39
CA GLU A 102 -25.59 -6.36 10.47
C GLU A 102 -26.47 -7.45 9.85
N ASP A 103 -26.34 -8.71 10.28
CA ASP A 103 -27.50 -9.47 10.76
C ASP A 103 -27.06 -10.67 11.61
N ALA A 104 -27.91 -10.95 12.59
CA ALA A 104 -27.71 -11.75 13.77
C ALA A 104 -27.75 -13.27 13.55
N GLY A 105 -27.23 -13.99 14.56
CA GLY A 105 -27.33 -15.43 14.68
C GLY A 105 -27.11 -15.87 16.12
N ASP A 106 -28.05 -15.48 16.98
CA ASP A 106 -28.24 -16.02 18.34
C ASP A 106 -28.36 -17.55 18.28
N ALA A 107 -27.50 -18.25 19.02
CA ALA A 107 -27.68 -19.65 19.35
C ALA A 107 -27.05 -19.93 20.73
N ALA A 108 -27.81 -19.61 21.77
CA ALA A 108 -27.56 -20.09 23.12
C ALA A 108 -27.87 -21.60 23.24
N THR A 109 -26.86 -22.35 23.68
CA THR A 109 -26.91 -23.44 24.69
C THR A 109 -27.85 -24.65 24.52
N ALA A 110 -27.26 -25.85 24.45
CA ALA A 110 -27.55 -27.05 25.27
C ALA A 110 -26.62 -28.21 24.81
N ALA A 111 -25.73 -28.71 25.69
CA ALA A 111 -25.83 -30.04 26.36
C ALA A 111 -25.66 -31.21 25.36
N ASP A 112 -24.81 -32.22 25.48
CA ASP A 112 -24.21 -32.93 26.62
C ASP A 112 -23.20 -33.91 26.00
N GLU A 113 -21.89 -33.79 26.25
CA GLU A 113 -20.91 -34.81 25.82
C GLU A 113 -20.87 -35.92 26.88
N ALA A 114 -21.65 -36.96 26.63
CA ALA A 114 -21.63 -38.19 27.40
C ALA A 114 -20.26 -38.88 27.31
N THR A 115 -19.69 -39.07 28.50
CA THR A 115 -18.41 -39.73 28.77
C THR A 115 -18.39 -41.19 28.32
N GLN A 116 -17.26 -41.53 27.70
CA GLN A 116 -16.78 -42.87 27.36
C GLN A 116 -16.70 -43.77 28.61
N GLY A 117 -17.28 -44.97 28.54
CA GLY A 117 -17.11 -46.02 29.53
C GLY A 117 -17.44 -47.37 28.92
N GLY A 118 -16.43 -48.02 28.34
CA GLY A 118 -16.55 -49.34 27.72
C GLY A 118 -16.88 -50.42 28.74
N ALA A 119 -17.87 -51.24 28.40
CA ALA A 119 -18.18 -52.48 29.07
C ALA A 119 -17.35 -53.62 28.46
N GLU A 120 -16.86 -54.45 29.37
CA GLU A 120 -16.08 -55.67 29.22
C GLU A 120 -16.68 -56.68 28.23
N SER A 121 -15.80 -57.33 27.46
CA SER A 121 -15.81 -58.78 27.15
C SER A 121 -14.49 -59.19 26.49
#